data_AF-A0AAE6IJ34-F1
#
_entry.id   AF-A0AAE6IJ34-F1
#
_cell.length_a   1.000
_cell.length_b   1.000
_cell.length_c   1.000
_cell.angle_alpha   90.00
_cell.angle_beta   90.00
_cell.angle_gamma   90.00
#
_symmetry.space_group_name_H-M   'P 1'
#
loop_
_entity.id
_entity.type
_entity.pdbx_description
1 polymer ?
#
loop_
_entity_poly.entity_id
_entity_poly.type
_entity_poly.pdbx_seq_one_letter_code
_entity_poly.pdbx_strand_id
1 'polypeptide(L)'
;MKRYIFNKYKFTLDTDLASTQANQFRKFVTSPAIIQLSIGVIVGGSLTKLIQSVIELATGIFYFLSLIIFSQNHSPEWLHILTPLVEVFKNVLTLGAIAACVFFFVKFINKFFVKEKSETLGYNAQLEETKKLLQSQNETNMLLKESVMLQKKLLGEVPSEK
;
A
#
# COMPACT_ATOMS: atom_id res chain seq x y z
N MET A 1 -74.22 22.00 -1.78
CA MET A 1 -73.38 22.28 -2.98
C MET A 1 -71.92 21.97 -2.62
N LYS A 2 -71.42 20.81 -3.11
CA LYS A 2 -70.03 20.52 -3.57
C LYS A 2 -68.88 21.34 -2.94
N ARG A 3 -67.93 20.72 -2.21
CA ARG A 3 -66.58 20.24 -2.67
C ARG A 3 -65.55 20.83 -1.69
N TYR A 4 -64.44 20.24 -1.25
CA TYR A 4 -63.78 18.94 -1.39
C TYR A 4 -62.86 18.79 -0.16
N ILE A 5 -62.81 17.60 0.42
CA ILE A 5 -61.74 17.16 1.31
C ILE A 5 -60.53 16.87 0.42
N PHE A 6 -59.53 17.75 0.36
CA PHE A 6 -58.24 17.46 -0.27
C PHE A 6 -57.19 17.17 0.79
N ASN A 7 -57.13 15.88 1.12
CA ASN A 7 -55.94 15.04 1.27
C ASN A 7 -54.60 15.74 1.58
N LYS A 8 -54.13 15.59 2.83
CA LYS A 8 -52.89 16.14 3.37
C LYS A 8 -51.73 15.12 3.31
N TYR A 9 -51.50 14.50 2.16
CA TYR A 9 -50.25 13.74 1.93
C TYR A 9 -49.29 14.59 1.11
N LYS A 10 -48.61 15.51 1.80
CA LYS A 10 -47.43 16.19 1.25
C LYS A 10 -46.27 15.21 1.39
N PHE A 11 -46.00 14.47 0.33
CA PHE A 11 -44.91 13.51 0.22
C PHE A 11 -43.58 14.26 0.32
N THR A 12 -42.95 14.22 1.50
CA THR A 12 -41.59 14.73 1.76
C THR A 12 -40.62 13.56 1.68
N LEU A 13 -40.18 13.16 0.48
CA LEU A 13 -39.41 11.91 0.33
C LEU A 13 -38.10 11.99 -0.47
N ASP A 14 -37.65 13.16 -0.93
CA ASP A 14 -36.40 13.24 -1.70
C ASP A 14 -35.24 13.98 -1.01
N THR A 15 -35.52 14.99 -0.19
CA THR A 15 -34.44 15.81 0.43
C THR A 15 -33.73 15.09 1.57
N ASP A 16 -34.45 14.26 2.34
CA ASP A 16 -33.89 13.51 3.48
C ASP A 16 -33.04 12.31 3.02
N LEU A 17 -33.42 11.69 1.90
CA LEU A 17 -32.68 10.57 1.32
C LEU A 17 -31.34 11.04 0.73
N ALA A 18 -31.33 12.17 0.00
CA ALA A 18 -30.13 12.76 -0.56
C ALA A 18 -29.15 13.23 0.54
N SER A 19 -29.66 13.88 1.61
CA SER A 19 -28.82 14.27 2.76
C SER A 19 -28.31 13.07 3.55
N THR A 20 -29.10 12.00 3.67
CA THR A 20 -28.69 10.77 4.34
C THR A 20 -27.60 10.04 3.56
N GLN A 21 -27.74 9.92 2.23
CA GLN A 21 -26.71 9.35 1.36
C GLN A 21 -25.43 10.17 1.36
N ALA A 22 -25.53 11.51 1.33
CA ALA A 22 -24.36 12.39 1.43
C ALA A 22 -23.64 12.25 2.78
N ASN A 23 -24.38 12.10 3.88
CA ASN A 23 -23.81 11.84 5.19
C ASN A 23 -23.16 10.45 5.30
N GLN A 24 -23.76 9.42 4.68
CA GLN A 24 -23.17 8.08 4.60
C GLN A 24 -21.88 8.08 3.77
N PHE A 25 -21.90 8.74 2.61
CA PHE A 25 -20.70 8.93 1.79
C PHE A 25 -19.62 9.71 2.53
N ARG A 26 -19.98 10.80 3.23
CA ARG A 26 -19.04 11.55 4.07
C ARG A 26 -18.41 10.66 5.13
N LYS A 27 -19.21 9.87 5.86
CA LYS A 27 -18.70 8.91 6.86
C LYS A 27 -17.77 7.86 6.23
N PHE A 28 -18.12 7.40 5.03
CA PHE A 28 -17.30 6.46 4.27
C PHE A 28 -15.95 7.07 3.88
N VAL A 29 -15.92 8.21 3.17
CA VAL A 29 -14.66 8.84 2.74
C VAL A 29 -13.82 9.39 3.89
N THR A 30 -14.46 9.71 5.03
CA THR A 30 -13.76 10.15 6.24
C THR A 30 -13.22 8.96 7.05
N SER A 31 -13.49 7.72 6.64
CA SER A 31 -12.89 6.54 7.25
C SER A 31 -11.36 6.62 7.15
N PRO A 32 -10.63 6.47 8.28
CA PRO A 32 -9.17 6.57 8.29
C PRO A 32 -8.49 5.69 7.24
N ALA A 33 -9.01 4.48 7.01
CA ALA A 33 -8.48 3.55 6.01
C ALA A 33 -8.56 4.10 4.58
N ILE A 34 -9.67 4.76 4.22
CA ILE A 34 -9.87 5.33 2.88
C ILE A 34 -9.02 6.58 2.69
N ILE A 35 -8.93 7.42 3.72
CA ILE A 35 -8.06 8.60 3.71
C ILE A 35 -6.61 8.18 3.49
N GLN A 36 -6.10 7.23 4.28
CA GLN A 36 -4.71 6.76 4.17
C GLN A 36 -4.43 6.12 2.81
N LEU A 37 -5.34 5.29 2.31
CA LEU A 37 -5.23 4.69 0.98
C LEU A 37 -5.18 5.78 -0.12
N SER A 38 -6.09 6.75 -0.04
CA SER A 38 -6.21 7.82 -1.03
C SER A 38 -4.97 8.71 -1.04
N ILE A 39 -4.45 9.07 0.13
CA ILE A 39 -3.18 9.81 0.26
C ILE A 39 -2.04 9.00 -0.36
N GLY A 40 -1.95 7.71 -0.05
CA GLY A 40 -0.93 6.81 -0.62
C GLY A 40 -0.97 6.76 -2.15
N VAL A 41 -2.16 6.61 -2.74
CA VAL A 41 -2.34 6.56 -4.20
C VAL A 41 -2.02 7.90 -4.86
N ILE A 42 -2.47 9.03 -4.30
CA ILE A 42 -2.26 10.36 -4.88
C ILE A 42 -0.79 10.78 -4.78
N VAL A 43 -0.16 10.58 -3.62
CA VAL A 43 1.25 10.91 -3.40
C VAL A 43 2.14 9.98 -4.23
N GLY A 44 1.85 8.68 -4.24
CA GLY A 44 2.59 7.70 -5.05
C GLY A 44 2.52 8.03 -6.54
N GLY A 45 1.33 8.30 -7.07
CA GLY A 45 1.13 8.66 -8.47
C GLY A 45 1.84 9.97 -8.85
N SER A 46 1.81 10.97 -7.97
CA SER A 46 2.50 12.25 -8.19
C SER A 46 4.02 12.08 -8.16
N LEU A 47 4.55 11.28 -7.23
CA LEU A 47 5.97 10.98 -7.14
C LEU A 47 6.47 10.25 -8.40
N THR A 48 5.72 9.27 -8.91
CA THR A 48 6.07 8.60 -10.17
C THR A 48 6.15 9.58 -11.34
N LYS A 49 5.19 10.51 -11.45
CA LYS A 49 5.21 11.56 -12.49
C LYS A 49 6.41 12.50 -12.35
N LEU A 50 6.79 12.86 -11.13
CA LEU A 50 7.99 13.69 -10.89
C LEU A 50 9.26 12.96 -11.36
N ILE A 51 9.39 11.68 -11.03
CA ILE A 51 10.54 10.87 -11.47
C ILE A 51 10.57 10.78 -12.99
N GLN A 52 9.42 10.51 -13.64
CA GLN A 52 9.31 10.48 -15.10
C GLN A 52 9.74 11.81 -15.72
N SER A 53 9.26 12.94 -15.19
CA SER A 53 9.60 14.28 -15.70
C SER A 53 11.10 14.57 -15.61
N VAL A 54 11.77 14.17 -14.53
CA VAL A 54 13.23 14.33 -14.38
C VAL A 54 13.99 13.51 -15.43
N ILE A 55 13.55 12.28 -15.69
CA ILE A 55 14.19 11.39 -16.66
C ILE A 55 13.95 11.88 -18.09
N GLU A 56 12.76 12.42 -18.35
CA GLU A 56 12.43 13.07 -19.61
C GLU A 56 13.31 14.29 -19.86
N LEU A 57 13.49 15.14 -18.86
CA LEU A 57 14.37 16.29 -18.93
C LEU A 57 15.83 15.86 -19.17
N ALA A 58 16.32 14.86 -18.43
CA ALA A 58 17.67 14.32 -18.61
C ALA A 58 17.89 13.70 -20.00
N THR A 59 16.92 12.91 -20.47
CA THR A 59 16.97 12.27 -21.80
C THR A 59 16.88 13.30 -22.92
N GLY A 60 16.03 14.33 -22.76
CA GLY A 60 15.91 15.43 -23.70
C GLY A 60 17.19 16.25 -23.83
N ILE A 61 17.86 16.52 -22.71
CA ILE A 61 19.17 17.18 -22.69
C ILE A 61 20.24 16.32 -23.37
N PHE A 62 20.27 15.02 -23.09
CA PHE A 62 21.21 14.10 -23.72
C PHE A 62 20.99 14.00 -25.24
N TYR A 63 19.73 13.95 -25.67
CA TYR A 63 19.37 13.94 -27.08
C TYR A 63 19.78 15.25 -27.79
N PHE A 64 19.51 16.41 -27.17
CA PHE A 64 19.94 17.70 -27.69
C PHE A 64 21.47 17.80 -27.83
N LEU A 65 22.21 17.33 -26.82
CA LEU A 65 23.67 17.30 -26.85
C LEU A 65 24.20 16.34 -27.93
N SER A 66 23.57 15.18 -28.10
CA SER A 66 23.88 14.21 -29.14
C SER A 66 23.69 14.80 -30.54
N LEU A 67 22.60 15.51 -30.78
CA LEU A 67 22.34 16.19 -32.06
C LEU A 67 23.43 17.21 -32.40
N ILE A 68 23.87 18.01 -31.43
CA ILE A 68 24.93 19.00 -31.62
C ILE A 68 26.27 18.34 -31.97
N ILE A 69 26.59 17.19 -31.36
CA ILE A 69 27.87 16.50 -31.54
C ILE A 69 27.89 15.65 -32.82
N PHE A 70 26.78 15.02 -33.18
CA PHE A 70 26.67 14.08 -34.31
C PHE A 70 26.07 14.69 -35.60
N SER A 71 25.85 16.01 -35.64
CA SER A 71 25.13 16.75 -36.69
C SER A 71 25.63 16.57 -38.13
N GLN A 72 26.74 15.88 -38.40
CA GLN A 72 27.42 16.04 -39.68
C GLN A 72 26.95 15.16 -40.85
N ASN A 73 26.23 14.03 -40.69
CA ASN A 73 25.90 13.24 -41.90
C ASN A 73 24.91 12.05 -41.75
N HIS A 74 23.65 12.18 -41.32
CA HIS A 74 22.75 11.00 -41.22
C HIS A 74 21.46 11.12 -42.05
N SER A 75 21.26 10.13 -42.92
CA SER A 75 20.12 9.94 -43.82
C SER A 75 18.80 9.75 -43.03
N PRO A 76 17.65 10.29 -43.50
CA PRO A 76 16.37 10.23 -42.77
C PRO A 76 15.83 8.83 -42.45
N GLU A 77 16.27 7.79 -43.17
CA GLU A 77 15.73 6.44 -43.03
C GLU A 77 16.21 5.71 -41.77
N TRP A 78 17.41 5.99 -41.28
CA TRP A 78 17.91 5.42 -40.02
C TRP A 78 17.13 5.94 -38.81
N LEU A 79 16.64 7.17 -38.89
CA LEU A 79 15.92 7.83 -37.81
C LEU A 79 14.67 7.03 -37.41
N HIS A 80 13.91 6.50 -38.38
CA HIS A 80 12.65 5.79 -38.15
C HIS A 80 12.79 4.45 -37.41
N ILE A 81 13.93 3.75 -37.56
CA ILE A 81 14.19 2.48 -36.86
C ILE A 81 14.79 2.73 -35.47
N LEU A 82 15.55 3.81 -35.31
CA LEU A 82 16.19 4.18 -34.05
C LEU A 82 15.21 4.79 -33.03
N THR A 83 14.17 5.51 -33.46
CA THR A 83 13.17 6.10 -32.55
C THR A 83 12.53 5.11 -31.58
N PRO A 84 11.96 3.97 -32.02
CA PRO A 84 11.33 3.02 -31.11
C PRO A 84 12.35 2.35 -30.16
N LEU A 85 13.58 2.12 -30.60
CA LEU A 85 14.64 1.56 -29.74
C LEU A 85 15.02 2.54 -28.61
N VAL A 86 15.13 3.83 -28.93
CA VAL A 86 15.40 4.90 -27.95
C VAL A 86 14.27 5.00 -26.94
N GLU A 87 13.02 4.88 -27.38
CA GLU A 87 11.86 4.91 -26.49
C GLU A 87 11.81 3.70 -25.54
N VAL A 88 12.12 2.51 -26.03
CA VAL A 88 12.27 1.31 -25.18
C VAL A 88 13.38 1.52 -24.14
N PHE A 89 14.54 2.06 -24.55
CA PHE A 89 15.63 2.34 -23.62
C PHE A 89 15.26 3.37 -22.56
N LYS A 90 14.56 4.45 -22.95
CA LYS A 90 14.01 5.45 -22.03
C LYS A 90 13.08 4.79 -21.00
N ASN A 91 12.19 3.91 -21.44
CA ASN A 91 11.24 3.23 -20.55
C ASN A 91 11.94 2.27 -19.58
N VAL A 92 12.95 1.53 -20.02
CA VAL A 92 13.79 0.68 -19.16
C VAL A 92 14.54 1.52 -18.12
N LEU A 93 15.15 2.62 -18.55
CA LEU A 93 15.83 3.56 -17.65
C LEU A 93 14.86 4.16 -16.63
N THR A 94 13.65 4.51 -17.08
CA THR A 94 12.57 5.03 -16.24
C THR A 94 12.15 4.01 -15.17
N LEU A 95 11.94 2.76 -15.56
CA LEU A 95 11.63 1.68 -14.64
C LEU A 95 12.75 1.48 -13.60
N GLY A 96 14.01 1.42 -14.06
CA GLY A 96 15.16 1.25 -13.19
C GLY A 96 15.32 2.42 -12.20
N ALA A 97 15.11 3.65 -12.66
CA ALA A 97 15.19 4.84 -11.83
C ALA A 97 14.06 4.91 -10.79
N ILE A 98 12.83 4.57 -11.15
CA ILE A 98 11.72 4.49 -10.19
C ILE A 98 12.03 3.44 -9.12
N ALA A 99 12.47 2.24 -9.52
CA ALA A 99 12.84 1.17 -8.59
C ALA A 99 13.97 1.59 -7.65
N ALA A 100 15.03 2.22 -8.18
CA ALA A 100 16.13 2.75 -7.39
C ALA A 100 15.65 3.84 -6.43
N CYS A 101 14.84 4.79 -6.90
CA CYS A 101 14.31 5.86 -6.07
C CYS A 101 13.50 5.32 -4.89
N VAL A 102 12.59 4.35 -5.15
CA VAL A 102 11.81 3.70 -4.08
C VAL A 102 12.71 2.96 -3.11
N PHE A 103 13.71 2.20 -3.61
CA PHE A 103 14.64 1.46 -2.77
C PHE A 103 15.47 2.38 -1.85
N PHE A 104 16.04 3.44 -2.41
CA PHE A 104 16.78 4.43 -1.62
C PHE A 104 15.87 5.16 -0.64
N PHE A 105 14.64 5.49 -1.03
CA PHE A 105 13.67 6.16 -0.16
C PHE A 105 13.27 5.28 1.04
N VAL A 106 12.96 4.00 0.82
CA VAL A 106 12.67 3.05 1.91
C VAL A 106 13.86 2.92 2.85
N LYS A 107 15.08 2.77 2.30
CA LYS A 107 16.31 2.69 3.10
C LYS A 107 16.59 3.98 3.87
N PHE A 108 16.31 5.13 3.26
CA PHE A 108 16.47 6.44 3.89
C PHE A 108 15.52 6.62 5.07
N ILE A 109 14.23 6.33 4.89
CA ILE A 109 13.26 6.40 5.98
C ILE A 109 13.64 5.42 7.10
N ASN A 110 13.98 4.18 6.75
CA ASN A 110 14.36 3.17 7.73
C ASN A 110 15.62 3.55 8.53
N LYS A 111 16.54 4.32 7.93
CA LYS A 111 17.77 4.77 8.61
C LYS A 111 17.58 6.04 9.44
N PHE A 112 16.75 6.97 8.99
CA PHE A 112 16.61 8.31 9.61
C PHE A 112 15.43 8.44 10.57
N PHE A 113 14.32 7.73 10.32
CA PHE A 113 13.07 7.92 11.04
C PHE A 113 12.74 6.79 12.04
N VAL A 114 13.34 5.61 11.87
CA VAL A 114 12.99 4.44 12.69
C VAL A 114 13.85 4.41 13.95
N LYS A 115 13.22 4.60 15.11
CA LYS A 115 13.85 4.40 16.43
C LYS A 115 13.54 3.02 17.03
N GLU A 116 12.40 2.42 16.68
CA GLU A 116 12.00 1.08 17.13
C GLU A 116 11.71 0.12 15.98
N LYS A 117 11.96 -1.19 16.17
CA LYS A 117 11.73 -2.22 15.14
C LYS A 117 10.27 -2.29 14.63
N SER A 118 9.32 -1.90 15.47
CA SER A 118 7.88 -1.83 15.18
C SER A 118 7.51 -0.75 14.15
N GLU A 119 8.36 0.26 13.96
CA GLU A 119 8.12 1.39 13.06
C GLU A 119 8.85 1.21 11.71
N THR A 120 9.54 0.09 11.50
CA THR A 120 10.23 -0.19 10.24
C THR A 120 9.23 -0.26 9.09
N LEU A 121 9.50 0.46 7.99
CA LEU A 121 8.71 0.32 6.77
C LEU A 121 8.81 -1.12 6.26
N GLY A 122 7.68 -1.84 6.24
CA GLY A 122 7.62 -3.27 5.96
C GLY A 122 7.42 -4.15 7.20
N TYR A 123 7.33 -3.57 8.41
CA TYR A 123 6.87 -4.29 9.60
C TYR A 123 5.42 -4.73 9.42
N ASN A 124 5.20 -6.05 9.47
CA ASN A 124 3.86 -6.62 9.47
C ASN A 124 3.45 -6.93 10.91
N ALA A 125 2.70 -6.00 11.51
CA ALA A 125 2.23 -6.12 12.89
C ALA A 125 1.44 -7.41 13.13
N GLN A 126 0.58 -7.81 12.17
CA GLN A 126 -0.18 -9.05 12.27
C GLN A 126 0.70 -10.29 12.28
N LEU A 127 1.79 -10.30 11.50
CA LEU A 127 2.69 -11.45 11.43
C LEU A 127 3.46 -11.64 12.74
N GLU A 128 3.95 -10.54 13.34
CA GLU A 128 4.67 -10.59 14.61
C GLU A 128 3.74 -10.95 15.78
N GLU A 129 2.51 -10.45 15.79
CA GLU A 129 1.49 -10.85 16.75
C GLU A 129 1.13 -12.34 16.61
N THR A 130 0.95 -12.82 15.38
CA THR A 130 0.67 -14.25 15.11
C THR A 130 1.83 -15.13 15.59
N LYS A 131 3.08 -14.70 15.37
CA LYS A 131 4.27 -15.42 15.85
C LYS A 131 4.32 -15.48 17.38
N LYS A 132 4.02 -14.38 18.07
CA LYS A 132 3.93 -14.33 19.54
C LYS A 132 2.82 -15.23 20.08
N LEU A 133 1.65 -15.23 19.43
CA LEU A 133 0.52 -16.10 19.80
C LEU A 133 0.87 -17.59 19.64
N LEU A 134 1.51 -17.98 18.55
CA LEU A 134 1.96 -19.36 18.33
C LEU A 134 3.00 -19.79 19.37
N GLN A 135 3.92 -18.90 19.73
CA GLN A 135 4.92 -19.17 20.76
C GLN A 135 4.26 -19.39 22.13
N SER A 136 3.31 -18.53 22.51
CA SER A 136 2.52 -18.68 23.74
C SER A 136 1.67 -19.97 23.74
N GLN A 137 1.09 -20.35 22.60
CA GLN A 137 0.37 -21.63 22.47
C GLN A 137 1.30 -22.83 22.64
N ASN A 138 2.50 -22.80 22.07
CA ASN A 138 3.48 -23.88 22.24
C ASN A 138 3.95 -24.02 23.69
N GLU A 139 4.25 -22.91 24.36
CA GLU A 139 4.60 -22.90 25.78
C GLU A 139 3.46 -23.48 26.64
N THR A 140 2.22 -23.05 26.38
CA THR A 140 1.03 -23.59 27.07
C THR A 140 0.90 -25.09 26.84
N ASN A 141 1.06 -25.56 25.60
CA ASN A 141 0.99 -26.99 25.28
C ASN A 141 2.12 -27.80 25.94
N MET A 142 3.32 -27.24 26.09
CA MET A 142 4.42 -27.89 26.81
C MET A 142 4.12 -28.01 28.30
N LEU A 143 3.67 -26.94 28.94
CA LEU A 143 3.30 -26.92 30.35
C LEU A 143 2.11 -27.85 30.64
N LEU A 144 1.15 -27.93 29.72
CA LEU A 144 0.04 -28.90 29.80
C LEU A 144 0.56 -30.34 29.72
N LYS A 145 1.50 -30.65 28.82
CA LYS A 145 2.12 -31.98 28.75
C LYS A 145 2.90 -32.31 30.02
N GLU A 146 3.64 -31.35 30.56
CA GLU A 146 4.41 -31.51 31.79
C GLU A 146 3.48 -31.76 32.99
N SER A 147 2.43 -30.95 33.15
CA SER A 147 1.45 -31.13 34.23
C SER A 147 0.70 -32.47 34.13
N VAL A 148 0.38 -32.94 32.93
CA VAL A 148 -0.22 -34.28 32.71
C VAL A 148 0.79 -35.39 33.04
N MET A 149 2.06 -35.24 32.67
CA MET A 149 3.11 -36.21 32.99
C MET A 149 3.36 -36.30 34.49
N LEU A 150 3.39 -35.16 35.20
CA LEU A 150 3.53 -35.11 36.66
C LEU A 150 2.33 -35.75 37.36
N GLN A 151 1.11 -35.47 36.91
CA GLN A 151 -0.10 -36.14 37.43
C GLN A 151 -0.05 -37.65 37.23
N LYS A 152 0.43 -38.13 36.07
CA LYS A 152 0.60 -39.56 35.79
C LYS A 152 1.66 -40.20 36.67
N LYS A 153 2.77 -39.49 36.95
CA LYS A 153 3.80 -39.97 37.90
C LYS A 153 3.24 -40.06 39.31
N LEU A 154 2.53 -39.03 39.77
CA LEU A 154 1.89 -39.03 41.08
C LEU A 154 0.87 -40.16 41.21
N LEU A 155 -0.01 -40.36 40.22
CA LEU A 155 -0.99 -41.45 40.19
C LEU A 155 -0.36 -42.84 40.06
N GLY A 156 0.81 -42.96 39.43
CA GLY A 156 1.60 -44.19 39.36
C GLY A 156 2.39 -44.48 40.64
N GLU A 157 2.64 -43.46 41.47
CA GLU A 157 3.31 -43.55 42.78
C GLU A 157 2.35 -43.56 43.96
N VAL A 158 1.02 -43.37 43.78
CA VAL A 158 0.05 -43.61 44.85
C VAL A 158 0.08 -45.11 45.15
N PRO A 159 0.59 -45.55 46.32
CA PRO A 159 0.42 -46.93 46.75
C PRO A 159 -1.10 -47.14 46.85
N SER A 160 -1.60 -48.19 46.21
CA SER A 160 -2.94 -48.70 46.51
C SER A 160 -2.99 -49.06 47.99
N GLU A 161 -3.41 -48.09 48.80
CA GLU A 161 -3.69 -48.29 50.22
C GLU A 161 -5.00 -49.09 50.31
N LYS A 162 -4.88 -50.42 50.27
CA LYS A 162 -5.77 -51.40 50.88
C LYS A 162 -4.99 -52.66 51.25
#